data_AF-T1QRA1-F1
#
_entry.id   AF-T1QRA1-F1
#
_cell.length_a   1.000
_cell.length_b   1.000
_cell.length_c   1.000
_cell.angle_alpha   90.00
_cell.angle_beta   90.00
_cell.angle_gamma   90.00
#
_symmetry.space_group_name_H-M   'P 1'
#
loop_
_entity.id
_entity.type
_entity.pdbx_description
1 polymer ?
#
loop_
_entity_poly.entity_id
_entity_poly.type
_entity_poly.pdbx_seq_one_letter_code
_entity_poly.pdbx_strand_id
1 'polypeptide(L)'
;DLDYLDVYENNPDYLNIFIIVLENSNLHSPEYLEVALPQFCKAMSKLPVTALARLSKLWSAYGLPHIRRMMETFQQLITFTVVSNEYDGDNLVNDDETVVAATQCLKVAFYASILGGDVDVEHNEEDDDDSESDELSLHELLGEERLYKKGPRTDPLERELGVRSIDCIRPLITHEDFINESVNDVVEMDKD
;
A
#
# COMPACT_ATOMS: atom_id res chain seq x y z
N ASP A 1 -17.20 -12.80 1.88
CA ASP A 1 -17.12 -13.13 3.31
C ASP A 1 -15.89 -12.51 3.93
N LEU A 2 -16.10 -11.65 4.92
CA LEU A 2 -15.18 -10.63 5.45
C LEU A 2 -14.93 -10.86 6.95
N ASP A 3 -14.64 -12.10 7.36
CA ASP A 3 -14.37 -12.45 8.76
C ASP A 3 -12.96 -11.98 9.23
N TYR A 4 -12.13 -11.43 8.35
CA TYR A 4 -10.74 -11.12 8.66
C TYR A 4 -10.54 -9.84 9.50
N LEU A 5 -11.47 -8.87 9.42
CA LEU A 5 -11.38 -7.66 10.25
C LEU A 5 -11.53 -8.02 11.73
N ASP A 6 -12.56 -8.80 12.07
CA ASP A 6 -12.83 -9.21 13.45
C ASP A 6 -11.70 -10.09 14.01
N VAL A 7 -11.05 -10.91 13.18
CA VAL A 7 -9.98 -11.80 13.65
C VAL A 7 -8.75 -11.04 14.11
N TYR A 8 -8.36 -9.95 13.44
CA TYR A 8 -7.22 -9.13 13.88
C TYR A 8 -7.54 -8.36 15.18
N GLU A 9 -8.74 -7.79 15.30
CA GLU A 9 -9.15 -7.09 16.53
C GLU A 9 -9.20 -8.02 17.75
N ASN A 10 -9.60 -9.27 17.54
CA ASN A 10 -9.71 -10.28 18.60
C ASN A 10 -8.43 -11.06 18.86
N ASN A 11 -7.43 -11.00 17.97
CA ASN A 11 -6.16 -11.71 18.13
C ASN A 11 -4.96 -10.91 17.57
N PRO A 12 -4.17 -10.25 18.43
CA PRO A 12 -3.01 -9.47 17.98
C PRO A 12 -1.91 -10.33 17.33
N ASP A 13 -1.86 -11.63 17.61
CA ASP A 13 -0.90 -12.57 17.01
C ASP A 13 -1.25 -12.92 15.56
N TYR A 14 -2.39 -12.46 15.03
CA TYR A 14 -2.83 -12.74 13.67
C TYR A 14 -1.81 -12.27 12.61
N LEU A 15 -1.09 -11.17 12.87
CA LEU A 15 -0.02 -10.68 11.98
C LEU A 15 1.15 -11.64 11.85
N ASN A 16 1.36 -12.55 12.81
CA ASN A 16 2.42 -13.55 12.75
C ASN A 16 2.25 -14.47 11.54
N ILE A 17 1.02 -14.71 11.08
CA ILE A 17 0.78 -15.51 9.86
C ILE A 17 1.40 -14.83 8.64
N PHE A 18 1.20 -13.51 8.50
CA PHE A 18 1.77 -12.75 7.39
C PHE A 18 3.29 -12.73 7.44
N ILE A 19 3.86 -12.55 8.63
CA ILE A 19 5.30 -12.57 8.84
C ILE A 19 5.87 -13.94 8.47
N ILE A 20 5.32 -15.03 9.02
CA ILE A 20 5.80 -16.40 8.77
C ILE A 20 5.74 -16.75 7.28
N VAL A 21 4.66 -16.40 6.59
CA VAL A 21 4.54 -16.66 5.15
C VAL A 21 5.59 -15.87 4.38
N LEU A 22 5.80 -14.59 4.71
CA LEU A 22 6.78 -13.75 4.05
C LEU A 22 8.22 -14.13 4.34
N GLU A 23 8.53 -14.86 5.42
CA GLU A 23 9.86 -15.43 5.63
C GLU A 23 10.19 -16.57 4.64
N ASN A 24 9.21 -17.09 3.91
CA ASN A 24 9.45 -18.12 2.89
C ASN A 24 10.21 -17.50 1.69
N SER A 25 11.46 -17.90 1.50
CA SER A 25 12.30 -17.44 0.39
C SER A 25 11.84 -17.92 -0.99
N ASN A 26 10.95 -18.92 -1.04
CA ASN A 26 10.49 -19.56 -2.29
C ASN A 26 9.15 -19.02 -2.80
N LEU A 27 8.64 -17.90 -2.27
CA LEU A 27 7.38 -17.30 -2.74
C LEU A 27 7.39 -16.90 -4.23
N HIS A 28 8.57 -16.81 -4.84
CA HIS A 28 8.77 -16.57 -6.27
C HIS A 28 8.57 -17.81 -7.14
N SER A 29 8.32 -19.00 -6.57
CA SER A 29 8.11 -20.20 -7.38
C SER A 29 6.79 -20.10 -8.16
N PRO A 30 6.70 -20.66 -9.38
CA PRO A 30 5.50 -20.60 -10.20
C PRO A 30 4.24 -21.07 -9.46
N GLU A 31 4.36 -22.12 -8.66
CA GLU A 31 3.25 -22.70 -7.90
C GLU A 31 2.68 -21.72 -6.86
N TYR A 32 3.53 -20.88 -6.26
CA TYR A 32 3.07 -19.83 -5.35
C TYR A 32 2.50 -18.63 -6.13
N LEU A 33 3.16 -18.20 -7.21
CA LEU A 33 2.74 -17.05 -8.01
C LEU A 33 1.36 -17.24 -8.65
N GLU A 34 1.02 -18.45 -9.08
CA GLU A 34 -0.25 -18.73 -9.76
C GLU A 34 -1.45 -18.77 -8.81
N VAL A 35 -1.26 -19.22 -7.56
CA VAL A 35 -2.37 -19.55 -6.66
C VAL A 35 -2.24 -18.91 -5.29
N ALA A 36 -1.16 -19.19 -4.58
CA ALA A 36 -1.08 -18.87 -3.15
C ALA A 36 -0.75 -17.40 -2.88
N LEU A 37 0.23 -16.82 -3.59
CA LEU A 37 0.64 -15.44 -3.41
C LEU A 37 -0.45 -14.43 -3.81
N PRO A 38 -1.24 -14.64 -4.89
CA PRO A 38 -2.42 -13.82 -5.16
C PRO A 38 -3.39 -13.77 -3.97
N GLN A 39 -3.73 -14.93 -3.39
CA GLN A 39 -4.63 -15.01 -2.24
C GLN A 39 -4.02 -14.38 -0.99
N PHE A 40 -2.72 -14.52 -0.81
CA PHE A 40 -1.98 -13.86 0.27
C PHE A 40 -2.06 -12.34 0.16
N CYS A 41 -1.79 -11.77 -1.01
CA CYS A 41 -1.91 -10.34 -1.25
C CYS A 41 -3.34 -9.84 -1.02
N LYS A 42 -4.35 -10.59 -1.49
CA LYS A 42 -5.78 -10.29 -1.26
C LYS A 42 -6.19 -10.35 0.21
N ALA A 43 -5.55 -11.20 1.01
CA ALA A 43 -5.77 -11.25 2.46
C ALA A 43 -5.09 -10.08 3.16
N MET A 44 -3.87 -9.75 2.74
CA MET A 44 -3.09 -8.64 3.30
C MET A 44 -3.74 -7.29 2.98
N SER A 45 -4.27 -7.09 1.77
CA SER A 45 -4.98 -5.87 1.36
C SER A 45 -6.25 -5.59 2.17
N LYS A 46 -6.82 -6.62 2.80
CA LYS A 46 -8.01 -6.50 3.65
C LYS A 46 -7.70 -6.25 5.12
N LEU A 47 -6.42 -6.21 5.50
CA LEU A 47 -6.04 -5.88 6.86
C LEU A 47 -6.42 -4.42 7.19
N PRO A 48 -6.82 -4.13 8.43
CA PRO A 48 -7.00 -2.76 8.89
C PRO A 48 -5.72 -1.93 8.69
N VAL A 49 -5.87 -0.63 8.45
CA VAL A 49 -4.74 0.29 8.23
C VAL A 49 -3.74 0.24 9.39
N THR A 50 -4.22 0.09 10.63
CA THR A 50 -3.37 -0.07 11.83
C THR A 50 -2.51 -1.35 11.78
N ALA A 51 -3.00 -2.44 11.20
CA ALA A 51 -2.24 -3.67 10.98
C ALA A 51 -1.17 -3.48 9.89
N LEU A 52 -1.53 -2.84 8.77
CA LEU A 52 -0.60 -2.52 7.69
C LEU A 52 0.54 -1.61 8.18
N ALA A 53 0.22 -0.59 8.98
CA ALA A 53 1.19 0.29 9.60
C ALA A 53 2.15 -0.47 10.53
N ARG A 54 1.65 -1.44 11.31
CA ARG A 54 2.50 -2.31 12.15
C ARG A 54 3.42 -3.19 11.31
N LEU A 55 2.94 -3.74 10.19
CA LEU A 55 3.78 -4.51 9.26
C LEU A 55 4.88 -3.63 8.65
N SER A 56 4.56 -2.41 8.18
CA SER A 56 5.56 -1.47 7.67
C SER A 56 6.63 -1.13 8.72
N LYS A 57 6.23 -0.82 9.96
CA LYS A 57 7.15 -0.54 11.08
C LYS A 57 8.00 -1.75 11.48
N LEU A 58 7.47 -2.96 11.35
CA LEU A 58 8.23 -4.17 11.63
C LEU A 58 9.28 -4.43 10.55
N TRP A 59 8.88 -4.34 9.28
CA TRP A 59 9.76 -4.58 8.15
C TRP A 59 10.89 -3.56 8.05
N SER A 60 10.66 -2.30 8.44
CA SER A 60 11.71 -1.28 8.51
C SER A 60 12.84 -1.67 9.47
N ALA A 61 12.55 -2.45 10.51
CA ALA A 61 13.56 -2.95 11.46
C ALA A 61 14.39 -4.14 10.93
N TYR A 62 13.95 -4.82 9.87
CA TYR A 62 14.65 -5.99 9.31
C TYR A 62 15.75 -5.63 8.29
N GLY A 63 15.77 -4.37 7.84
CA GLY A 63 16.81 -3.84 6.96
C GLY A 63 16.63 -4.13 5.47
N LEU A 64 17.52 -3.54 4.66
CA LEU A 64 17.41 -3.48 3.20
C LEU A 64 17.23 -4.85 2.50
N PRO A 65 18.03 -5.91 2.79
CA PRO A 65 17.90 -7.16 2.06
C PRO A 65 16.51 -7.80 2.22
N HIS A 66 15.91 -7.64 3.39
CA HIS A 66 14.61 -8.22 3.68
C HIS A 66 13.48 -7.46 2.97
N ILE A 67 13.46 -6.13 3.04
CA ILE A 67 12.46 -5.30 2.36
C ILE A 67 12.58 -5.45 0.84
N ARG A 68 13.80 -5.47 0.31
CA ARG A 68 14.05 -5.64 -1.13
C ARG A 68 13.47 -6.94 -1.65
N ARG A 69 13.69 -8.06 -0.94
CA ARG A 69 13.10 -9.36 -1.30
C ARG A 69 11.57 -9.33 -1.30
N MET A 70 10.93 -8.70 -0.32
CA MET A 70 9.47 -8.58 -0.29
C MET A 70 8.94 -7.72 -1.43
N MET A 71 9.59 -6.58 -1.68
CA MET A 71 9.29 -5.71 -2.82
C MET A 71 9.40 -6.48 -4.14
N GLU A 72 10.51 -7.18 -4.38
CA GLU A 72 10.73 -7.99 -5.58
C GLU A 72 9.68 -9.09 -5.75
N THR A 73 9.25 -9.72 -4.65
CA THR A 73 8.21 -10.77 -4.67
C THR A 73 6.87 -10.21 -5.16
N PHE A 74 6.46 -9.04 -4.67
CA PHE A 74 5.21 -8.41 -5.11
C PHE A 74 5.32 -7.84 -6.53
N GLN A 75 6.46 -7.24 -6.89
CA GLN A 75 6.74 -6.81 -8.27
C GLN A 75 6.63 -7.98 -9.24
N GLN A 76 7.21 -9.13 -8.89
CA GLN A 76 7.18 -10.32 -9.74
C GLN A 76 5.76 -10.84 -9.93
N LEU A 77 4.92 -10.83 -8.88
CA LEU A 77 3.50 -11.20 -9.00
C LEU A 77 2.76 -10.27 -9.96
N ILE A 78 2.98 -8.95 -9.84
CA ILE A 78 2.38 -7.96 -10.73
C ILE A 78 2.81 -8.23 -12.16
N THR A 79 4.12 -8.32 -12.42
CA THR A 79 4.65 -8.59 -13.76
C THR A 79 4.12 -9.90 -14.34
N PHE A 80 4.10 -10.97 -13.54
CA PHE A 80 3.56 -12.26 -13.96
C PHE A 80 2.09 -12.15 -14.35
N THR A 81 1.27 -11.49 -13.53
CA THR A 81 -0.16 -11.31 -13.77
C THR A 81 -0.39 -10.44 -15.00
N VAL A 82 0.37 -9.36 -15.15
CA VAL A 82 0.23 -8.43 -16.28
C VAL A 82 0.59 -9.09 -17.60
N VAL A 83 1.72 -9.82 -17.64
CA VAL A 83 2.20 -10.47 -18.87
C VAL A 83 1.38 -11.72 -19.23
N SER A 84 0.74 -12.37 -18.25
CA SER A 84 -0.08 -13.58 -18.48
C SER A 84 -1.52 -13.29 -18.91
N ASN A 85 -1.98 -12.05 -18.77
CA ASN A 85 -3.32 -11.62 -19.13
C ASN A 85 -3.30 -10.67 -20.34
N GLU A 86 -4.42 -10.60 -21.05
CA GLU A 86 -4.64 -9.60 -22.09
C GLU A 86 -5.53 -8.49 -21.52
N TYR A 87 -5.01 -7.26 -21.48
CA TYR A 87 -5.79 -6.08 -21.08
C TYR A 87 -6.15 -5.25 -22.30
N ASP A 88 -7.38 -4.75 -22.29
CA ASP A 88 -7.94 -3.90 -23.34
C ASP A 88 -8.99 -2.96 -22.74
N GLY A 89 -9.72 -2.21 -23.58
CA GLY A 89 -10.69 -1.22 -23.11
C GLY A 89 -11.86 -1.78 -22.27
N ASP A 90 -12.14 -3.09 -22.37
CA ASP A 90 -13.21 -3.76 -21.61
C ASP A 90 -12.65 -4.57 -20.42
N ASN A 91 -11.38 -5.00 -20.47
CA ASN A 91 -10.67 -5.69 -19.40
C ASN A 91 -9.44 -4.89 -18.95
N LEU A 92 -9.59 -4.07 -17.92
CA LEU A 92 -8.53 -3.16 -17.49
C LEU A 92 -7.69 -3.73 -16.35
N VAL A 93 -6.40 -3.40 -16.40
CA VAL A 93 -5.46 -3.76 -15.33
C VAL A 93 -5.83 -3.10 -13.99
N ASN A 94 -6.44 -1.91 -14.03
CA ASN A 94 -6.92 -1.17 -12.85
C ASN A 94 -7.97 -2.00 -12.06
N ASP A 95 -8.70 -2.88 -12.75
CA ASP A 95 -9.76 -3.72 -12.16
C ASP A 95 -9.26 -5.14 -11.80
N ASP A 96 -8.01 -5.50 -12.13
CA ASP A 96 -7.45 -6.81 -11.76
C ASP A 96 -7.16 -6.85 -10.26
N GLU A 97 -7.98 -7.59 -9.52
CA GLU A 97 -7.87 -7.70 -8.06
C GLU A 97 -6.50 -8.19 -7.56
N THR A 98 -5.79 -9.00 -8.36
CA THR A 98 -4.45 -9.50 -7.99
C THR A 98 -3.42 -8.39 -8.12
N VAL A 99 -3.46 -7.65 -9.23
CA VAL A 99 -2.58 -6.47 -9.43
C VAL A 99 -2.86 -5.42 -8.36
N VAL A 100 -4.14 -5.07 -8.14
CA VAL A 100 -4.54 -4.10 -7.10
C VAL A 100 -4.06 -4.52 -5.72
N ALA A 101 -4.29 -5.78 -5.33
CA ALA A 101 -3.88 -6.27 -4.01
C ALA A 101 -2.36 -6.32 -3.85
N ALA A 102 -1.62 -6.72 -4.90
CA ALA A 102 -0.16 -6.74 -4.88
C ALA A 102 0.43 -5.32 -4.81
N THR A 103 -0.15 -4.35 -5.53
CA THR A 103 0.23 -2.93 -5.46
C THR A 103 -0.01 -2.36 -4.06
N GLN A 104 -1.10 -2.73 -3.40
CA GLN A 104 -1.33 -2.35 -2.00
C GLN A 104 -0.30 -2.98 -1.05
N CYS A 105 0.15 -4.21 -1.30
CA CYS A 105 1.25 -4.81 -0.55
C CYS A 105 2.60 -4.10 -0.82
N LEU A 106 2.86 -3.69 -2.06
CA LEU A 106 4.03 -2.88 -2.42
C LEU A 106 4.04 -1.55 -1.67
N LYS A 107 2.89 -0.90 -1.51
CA LYS A 107 2.76 0.33 -0.72
C LYS A 107 3.20 0.14 0.74
N VAL A 108 2.88 -0.99 1.35
CA VAL A 108 3.35 -1.33 2.72
C VAL A 108 4.88 -1.46 2.75
N ALA A 109 5.46 -2.12 1.74
CA ALA A 109 6.91 -2.25 1.60
C ALA A 109 7.59 -0.89 1.28
N PHE A 110 6.92 -0.01 0.54
CA PHE A 110 7.37 1.35 0.24
C PHE A 110 7.49 2.18 1.52
N TYR A 111 6.45 2.21 2.35
CA TYR A 111 6.54 2.89 3.64
C TYR A 111 7.54 2.24 4.59
N ALA A 112 7.71 0.91 4.56
CA ALA A 112 8.78 0.25 5.32
C ALA A 112 10.17 0.71 4.87
N SER A 113 10.37 0.93 3.56
CA SER A 113 11.61 1.46 2.97
C SER A 113 11.88 2.91 3.40
N ILE A 114 10.84 3.75 3.44
CA ILE A 114 10.93 5.12 3.98
C ILE A 114 11.32 5.09 5.45
N LEU A 115 10.55 4.37 6.28
CA LEU A 115 10.76 4.28 7.72
C LEU A 115 12.12 3.68 8.11
N GLY A 116 12.68 2.81 7.27
CA GLY A 116 13.99 2.23 7.50
C GLY A 116 15.15 3.10 7.01
N GLY A 117 14.85 4.18 6.30
CA GLY A 117 15.81 5.15 5.77
C GLY A 117 15.95 6.39 6.65
N ASP A 118 16.48 7.47 6.07
CA ASP A 118 16.58 8.78 6.72
C ASP A 118 15.29 9.58 6.44
N VAL A 119 14.58 9.99 7.50
CA VAL A 119 13.34 10.76 7.44
C VAL A 119 13.44 12.03 8.29
N ASP A 120 12.80 13.10 7.85
CA ASP A 120 12.68 14.37 8.57
C ASP A 120 11.21 14.78 8.65
N VAL A 121 10.64 14.59 9.84
CA VAL A 121 9.24 14.88 10.16
C VAL A 121 9.09 16.13 11.04
N GLU A 122 10.19 16.80 11.40
CA GLU A 122 10.16 17.96 12.33
C GLU A 122 9.41 19.16 11.73
N HIS A 123 9.30 19.21 10.40
CA HIS A 123 8.56 20.23 9.67
C HIS A 123 7.03 20.00 9.60
N ASN A 124 6.54 18.86 10.10
CA ASN A 124 5.12 18.52 10.00
C ASN A 124 4.24 19.21 11.07
N GLU A 125 4.85 19.82 12.10
CA GLU A 125 4.13 20.44 13.23
C GLU A 125 3.32 21.72 12.83
N GLU A 126 3.50 22.24 11.61
CA GLU A 126 2.80 23.45 11.13
C GLU A 126 1.50 23.16 10.34
N ASP A 127 1.22 21.91 9.98
CA ASP A 127 0.08 21.53 9.10
C ASP A 127 -1.13 20.91 9.87
N ASP A 128 -1.06 20.76 11.19
CA ASP A 128 -2.09 20.07 12.02
C ASP A 128 -3.42 20.84 12.19
N ASP A 129 -3.54 22.07 11.68
CA ASP A 129 -4.77 22.87 11.75
C ASP A 129 -5.78 22.56 10.62
N ASP A 130 -5.41 21.70 9.67
CA ASP A 130 -6.33 21.10 8.67
C ASP A 130 -6.91 19.76 9.16
N SER A 131 -7.11 19.65 10.48
CA SER A 131 -8.08 18.71 11.01
C SER A 131 -9.39 18.93 10.23
N GLU A 132 -9.84 17.94 9.45
CA GLU A 132 -11.19 17.92 8.88
C GLU A 132 -12.16 18.06 10.05
N SER A 133 -12.48 19.30 10.41
CA SER A 133 -13.57 19.60 11.32
C SER A 133 -14.81 19.10 10.61
N ASP A 134 -15.52 18.17 11.24
CA ASP A 134 -16.90 17.82 10.91
C ASP A 134 -17.86 19.02 11.13
N GLU A 135 -17.33 20.23 11.35
CA GLU A 135 -18.09 21.46 11.30
C GLU A 135 -18.38 21.78 9.83
N LEU A 136 -19.66 21.58 9.45
CA LEU A 136 -20.20 22.08 8.19
C LEU A 136 -19.70 23.51 7.99
N SER A 137 -18.96 23.73 6.90
CA SER A 137 -18.54 25.09 6.54
C SER A 137 -19.79 25.99 6.44
N LEU A 138 -19.67 27.29 6.74
CA LEU A 138 -20.79 28.23 6.60
C LEU A 138 -21.46 28.15 5.21
N HIS A 139 -20.72 27.78 4.16
CA HIS A 139 -21.25 27.51 2.82
C HIS A 139 -22.23 26.32 2.76
N GLU A 140 -21.95 25.23 3.50
CA GLU A 140 -22.85 24.07 3.57
C GLU A 140 -24.10 24.34 4.39
N LEU A 141 -23.99 25.14 5.45
CA LEU A 141 -25.15 25.63 6.20
C LEU A 141 -26.05 26.56 5.37
N LEU A 142 -25.48 27.23 4.36
CA LEU A 142 -26.18 28.11 3.43
C LEU A 142 -26.70 27.40 2.17
N GLY A 143 -26.43 26.10 2.01
CA GLY A 143 -26.90 25.28 0.88
C GLY A 143 -26.24 25.61 -0.46
N GLU A 144 -25.04 26.20 -0.44
CA GLU A 144 -24.27 26.50 -1.65
C GLU A 144 -23.46 25.27 -2.11
N GLU A 145 -23.58 24.93 -3.39
CA GLU A 145 -22.87 23.80 -4.00
C GLU A 145 -21.34 24.08 -3.96
N ARG A 146 -20.58 23.20 -3.30
CA ARG A 146 -19.11 23.34 -3.16
C ARG A 146 -18.46 23.44 -4.55
N LEU A 147 -18.00 24.63 -4.94
CA LEU A 147 -17.27 24.88 -6.20
C LEU A 147 -15.80 24.40 -6.17
N TYR A 148 -15.29 24.04 -4.99
CA TYR A 148 -13.92 23.56 -4.80
C TYR A 148 -13.95 22.15 -4.22
N LYS A 149 -13.40 21.20 -4.98
CA LYS A 149 -13.24 19.80 -4.59
C LYS A 149 -12.42 19.72 -3.28
N LYS A 150 -12.76 18.76 -2.41
CA LYS A 150 -11.96 18.36 -1.24
C LYS A 150 -10.47 18.39 -1.60
N GLY A 151 -9.62 18.89 -0.69
CA GLY A 151 -8.17 18.86 -0.85
C GLY A 151 -7.64 17.44 -1.16
N PRO A 152 -6.36 17.31 -1.54
CA PRO A 152 -5.78 16.01 -1.88
C PRO A 152 -6.11 14.99 -0.79
N ARG A 153 -6.67 13.83 -1.17
CA ARG A 153 -7.00 12.79 -0.20
C ARG A 153 -5.70 12.33 0.47
N THR A 154 -5.52 12.66 1.75
CA THR A 154 -4.40 12.14 2.55
C THR A 154 -4.48 10.63 2.61
N ASP A 155 -3.38 9.95 2.29
CA ASP A 155 -3.30 8.51 2.32
C ASP A 155 -3.50 7.99 3.75
N PRO A 156 -4.49 7.10 4.01
CA PRO A 156 -4.75 6.58 5.35
C PRO A 156 -3.53 5.93 6.02
N LEU A 157 -2.68 5.25 5.24
CA LEU A 157 -1.47 4.59 5.77
C LEU A 157 -0.40 5.61 6.13
N GLU A 158 -0.24 6.67 5.32
CA GLU A 158 0.64 7.81 5.58
C GLU A 158 0.29 8.45 6.93
N ARG A 159 -1.00 8.76 7.13
CA ARG A 159 -1.52 9.35 8.37
C ARG A 159 -1.32 8.44 9.58
N GLU A 160 -1.59 7.14 9.44
CA GLU A 160 -1.40 6.16 10.53
C GLU A 160 0.08 5.99 10.92
N LEU A 161 0.98 6.14 9.95
CA LEU A 161 2.42 6.07 10.18
C LEU A 161 3.01 7.37 10.73
N GLY A 162 2.35 8.51 10.48
CA GLY A 162 2.85 9.83 10.84
C GLY A 162 4.06 10.26 10.02
N VAL A 163 4.19 9.74 8.79
CA VAL A 163 5.29 10.08 7.87
C VAL A 163 4.73 10.20 6.46
N ARG A 164 5.04 11.31 5.80
CA ARG A 164 4.72 11.55 4.40
C ARG A 164 5.83 11.05 3.49
N SER A 165 5.49 10.70 2.26
CA SER A 165 6.51 10.34 1.26
C SER A 165 7.54 11.47 1.03
N ILE A 166 7.12 12.74 1.16
CA ILE A 166 7.99 13.91 1.03
C ILE A 166 8.95 14.13 2.22
N ASP A 167 8.65 13.52 3.38
CA ASP A 167 9.49 13.61 4.58
C ASP A 167 10.74 12.72 4.45
N CYS A 168 10.82 11.90 3.39
CA CYS A 168 11.93 10.98 3.15
C CYS A 168 13.14 11.69 2.54
N ILE A 169 14.24 11.76 3.29
CA ILE A 169 15.53 12.27 2.80
C ILE A 169 16.25 11.19 1.99
N ARG A 170 16.24 9.95 2.50
CA ARG A 170 16.94 8.83 1.87
C ARG A 170 16.25 7.50 2.19
N PRO A 171 15.44 6.95 1.27
CA PRO A 171 14.81 5.66 1.52
C PRO A 171 15.83 4.52 1.41
N LEU A 172 15.53 3.37 2.01
CA LEU A 172 16.37 2.17 1.85
C LEU A 172 16.42 1.66 0.40
N ILE A 173 15.28 1.76 -0.28
CA ILE A 173 15.06 1.39 -1.68
C ILE A 173 14.57 2.64 -2.40
N THR A 174 15.17 2.99 -3.52
CA THR A 174 14.82 4.21 -4.26
C THR A 174 13.45 4.07 -4.92
N HIS A 175 12.79 5.19 -5.21
CA HIS A 175 11.46 5.18 -5.81
C HIS A 175 11.44 4.45 -7.17
N GLU A 176 12.52 4.55 -7.94
CA GLU A 176 12.63 3.90 -9.26
C GLU A 176 12.54 2.37 -9.15
N ASP A 177 13.05 1.77 -8.07
CA ASP A 177 12.96 0.33 -7.82
C ASP A 177 11.50 -0.13 -7.56
N PHE A 178 10.57 0.78 -7.26
CA PHE A 178 9.15 0.48 -7.09
C PHE A 178 8.34 0.61 -8.39
N ILE A 179 8.92 1.09 -9.49
CA ILE A 179 8.23 1.23 -10.76
C ILE A 179 8.15 -0.13 -11.46
N ASN A 180 6.93 -0.55 -11.78
CA ASN A 180 6.71 -1.73 -12.60
C ASN A 180 6.48 -1.33 -14.07
N GLU A 181 7.49 -1.52 -14.90
CA GLU A 181 7.40 -1.15 -16.33
C GLU A 181 6.28 -1.88 -17.07
N SER A 182 5.95 -3.12 -16.71
CA SER A 182 4.88 -3.85 -17.40
C SER A 182 3.49 -3.24 -17.15
N VAL A 183 3.27 -2.62 -15.99
CA VAL A 183 2.02 -1.92 -15.69
C VAL A 183 1.92 -0.60 -16.46
N ASN A 184 3.03 0.10 -16.67
CA ASN A 184 3.06 1.40 -17.36
C ASN A 184 2.46 1.33 -18.77
N ASP A 185 2.57 0.19 -19.44
CA ASP A 185 2.08 -0.01 -20.81
C ASP A 185 0.56 -0.23 -20.89
N VAL A 186 -0.08 -0.63 -19.79
CA VAL A 186 -1.50 -1.09 -19.77
C VAL A 186 -2.39 -0.32 -18.80
N VAL A 187 -1.82 0.53 -17.94
CA VAL A 187 -2.58 1.28 -16.93
C VAL A 187 -3.29 2.48 -17.55
N GLU A 188 -4.59 2.61 -17.27
CA GLU A 188 -5.38 3.77 -17.70
C GLU A 188 -5.42 4.81 -16.58
N MET A 189 -4.78 5.95 -16.80
CA MET A 189 -4.61 7.01 -15.79
C MET A 189 -5.87 7.84 -15.53
N ASP A 190 -6.87 7.76 -16.39
CA ASP A 190 -8.13 8.51 -16.26
C ASP A 190 -9.18 7.81 -15.37
N LYS A 191 -8.86 6.61 -14.87
CA LYS A 191 -9.77 5.79 -14.04
C LYS A 191 -9.50 5.81 -12.53
N ASP A 192 -8.44 6.48 -12.07
CA ASP A 192 -8.03 6.59 -10.66
C ASP A 192 -8.47 7.92 -9.97
#